data_AF-A0AAF0UCM6-F1
#
_entry.id   AF-A0AAF0UCM6-F1
#
_cell.length_a   1.000
_cell.length_b   1.000
_cell.length_c   1.000
_cell.angle_alpha   90.00
_cell.angle_beta   90.00
_cell.angle_gamma   90.00
#
_symmetry.space_group_name_H-M   'P 1'
#
loop_
_entity.id
_entity.type
_entity.pdbx_description
1 polymer ?
#
loop_
_entity_poly.entity_id
_entity_poly.type
_entity_poly.pdbx_seq_one_letter_code
_entity_poly.pdbx_strand_id
1 'polypeptide(L)'
;MCAKYFFDQHPISVQLAKGSSHCWKALQEIKHNTEEYILWKLGRGDVSFWFDNWSDLGPLYLITSNVNGHTQIKLNSLLKNEPCVFQVVSPKPLHHHTFVVDCKVLISLGIVLDNNKDDKAIWTQTTTGLFSICLAWSNIRKKKKNQNISNNVWSSNIPFKMSFLTWRAINDKLSTNDKVARLGINIPRGCHCCDDVNRINIIETVDHLFCQGDHAKRVWNNFAGPLGISYRNISLKMLLINWWNLRTRNPIAAFIAKTLPSIICWELWRQRCSSKFEDEKPSLYRTKTNDIFTILQAQATWQKQPQCYLGSTGVRTEATTWEANKPVDKLAALGHGLVGVHVFNSFSELPRHVKGLVNMDRWDFPTFRSKTFKPATIVYDPS
;
A
#
# COMPACT_ATOMS: atom_id res chain seq x y z
N MET A 1 -16.98 -16.18 8.69
CA MET A 1 -15.54 -16.49 8.53
C MET A 1 -15.18 -17.58 9.56
N CYS A 2 -15.63 -18.83 9.39
CA CYS A 2 -15.82 -19.72 10.55
C CYS A 2 -14.87 -20.94 10.65
N ALA A 3 -13.61 -20.90 10.20
CA ALA A 3 -12.73 -22.05 10.47
C ALA A 3 -11.22 -21.79 10.38
N LYS A 4 -10.77 -20.88 9.50
CA LYS A 4 -9.33 -20.82 9.16
C LYS A 4 -8.45 -20.22 10.26
N TYR A 5 -8.98 -19.33 11.09
CA TYR A 5 -8.17 -18.52 12.01
C TYR A 5 -8.58 -18.59 13.48
N PHE A 6 -9.78 -19.10 13.76
CA PHE A 6 -10.30 -19.28 15.11
C PHE A 6 -11.26 -20.48 15.09
N PHE A 7 -10.96 -21.48 15.91
CA PHE A 7 -11.85 -22.61 16.17
C PHE A 7 -12.56 -22.34 17.49
N ASP A 8 -13.89 -22.25 17.47
CA ASP A 8 -14.76 -22.11 18.64
C ASP A 8 -14.37 -21.00 19.63
N GLN A 9 -13.70 -19.95 19.12
CA GLN A 9 -13.31 -18.78 19.90
C GLN A 9 -13.74 -17.49 19.20
N HIS A 10 -14.18 -16.52 20.00
CA HIS A 10 -14.48 -15.18 19.52
C HIS A 10 -13.22 -14.49 18.95
N PRO A 11 -13.30 -13.78 17.79
CA PRO A 11 -12.14 -13.10 17.19
C PRO A 11 -11.36 -12.19 18.15
N ILE A 12 -12.07 -11.53 19.08
CA ILE A 12 -11.48 -10.67 20.12
C ILE A 12 -10.60 -11.46 21.09
N SER A 13 -11.00 -12.67 21.50
CA SER A 13 -10.28 -13.44 22.53
C SER A 13 -9.09 -14.22 22.00
N VAL A 14 -8.99 -14.43 20.68
CA VAL A 14 -7.88 -15.18 20.07
C VAL A 14 -6.57 -14.41 20.16
N GLN A 15 -5.54 -15.06 20.69
CA GLN A 15 -4.17 -14.55 20.75
C GLN A 15 -3.34 -15.00 19.53
N LEU A 16 -2.32 -14.22 19.18
CA LEU A 16 -1.43 -14.51 18.05
C LEU A 16 -0.48 -15.68 18.36
N ALA A 17 -0.59 -16.76 17.60
CA ALA A 17 0.36 -17.87 17.64
C ALA A 17 1.64 -17.58 16.84
N LYS A 18 2.77 -18.17 17.25
CA LYS A 18 4.02 -18.16 16.46
C LYS A 18 3.76 -18.81 15.09
N GLY A 19 4.21 -18.17 14.00
CA GLY A 19 3.98 -18.64 12.63
C GLY A 19 2.69 -18.13 11.97
N SER A 20 1.90 -17.28 12.64
CA SER A 20 0.70 -16.67 12.05
C SER A 20 0.96 -15.94 10.74
N SER A 21 0.04 -16.06 9.78
CA SER A 21 0.13 -15.38 8.48
C SER A 21 0.13 -13.85 8.63
N HIS A 22 0.75 -13.14 7.68
CA HIS A 22 0.75 -11.66 7.69
C HIS A 22 -0.66 -11.07 7.64
N CYS A 23 -1.57 -11.70 6.90
CA CYS A 23 -2.97 -11.29 6.84
C CYS A 23 -3.66 -11.42 8.21
N TRP A 24 -3.41 -12.52 8.94
CA TRP A 24 -3.99 -12.72 10.27
C TRP A 24 -3.45 -11.71 11.30
N LYS A 25 -2.15 -11.43 11.25
CA LYS A 25 -1.54 -10.38 12.10
C LYS A 25 -2.20 -9.02 11.85
N ALA A 26 -2.40 -8.64 10.59
CA ALA A 26 -3.06 -7.39 10.25
C ALA A 26 -4.53 -7.35 10.71
N LEU A 27 -5.27 -8.46 10.62
CA LEU A 27 -6.65 -8.54 11.14
C LEU A 27 -6.69 -8.40 12.67
N GLN A 28 -5.74 -9.02 13.37
CA GLN A 28 -5.62 -8.94 14.83
C GLN A 28 -5.29 -7.52 15.31
N GLU A 29 -4.52 -6.74 14.54
CA GLU A 29 -4.22 -5.34 14.85
C GLU A 29 -5.45 -4.43 14.78
N ILE A 30 -6.44 -4.76 13.94
CA ILE A 30 -7.62 -3.90 13.71
C ILE A 30 -8.90 -4.42 14.38
N LYS A 31 -8.88 -5.61 15.00
CA LYS A 31 -10.09 -6.29 15.48
C LYS A 31 -10.88 -5.44 16.48
N HIS A 32 -10.23 -4.85 17.47
CA HIS A 32 -10.91 -4.04 18.49
C HIS A 32 -11.58 -2.81 17.88
N ASN A 33 -10.86 -2.09 17.01
CA ASN A 33 -11.39 -0.94 16.29
C ASN A 33 -12.55 -1.30 15.36
N THR A 34 -12.58 -2.53 14.82
CA THR A 34 -13.63 -2.96 13.89
C THR A 34 -14.91 -3.31 14.65
N GLU A 35 -14.77 -3.97 15.80
CA GLU A 35 -15.90 -4.40 16.64
C GLU A 35 -16.70 -3.24 17.24
N GLU A 36 -16.06 -2.09 17.48
CA GLU A 36 -16.77 -0.84 17.87
C GLU A 36 -17.83 -0.40 16.85
N TYR A 37 -17.71 -0.84 15.59
CA TYR A 37 -18.64 -0.49 14.51
C TYR A 37 -19.65 -1.59 14.20
N ILE A 38 -19.62 -2.71 14.93
CA ILE A 38 -20.52 -3.84 14.73
C ILE A 38 -21.56 -3.82 15.85
N LEU A 39 -22.83 -3.79 15.46
CA LEU A 39 -23.97 -3.95 16.35
C LEU A 39 -24.72 -5.21 15.96
N TRP A 40 -25.11 -6.04 16.93
CA TRP A 40 -25.86 -7.26 16.68
C TRP A 40 -27.35 -7.06 16.94
N LYS A 41 -28.14 -7.17 15.87
CA LYS A 41 -29.59 -7.27 15.98
C LYS A 41 -29.98 -8.70 16.33
N LEU A 42 -30.59 -8.85 17.49
CA LEU A 42 -30.94 -10.14 18.06
C LEU A 42 -32.06 -10.84 17.28
N GLY A 43 -31.84 -12.13 17.01
CA GLY A 43 -32.82 -13.11 16.56
C GLY A 43 -32.84 -14.26 17.56
N ARG A 44 -32.26 -15.40 17.20
CA ARG A 44 -32.15 -16.61 18.03
C ARG A 44 -31.15 -16.50 19.19
N GLY A 45 -30.35 -15.43 19.27
CA GLY A 45 -29.43 -15.14 20.36
C GLY A 45 -28.14 -15.97 20.35
N ASP A 46 -27.68 -16.41 19.18
CA ASP A 46 -26.39 -17.10 18.96
C ASP A 46 -25.21 -16.11 18.88
N VAL A 47 -25.26 -15.07 19.72
CA VAL A 47 -24.24 -14.05 19.86
C VAL A 47 -23.46 -14.25 21.16
N SER A 48 -22.20 -13.86 21.17
CA SER A 48 -21.33 -13.91 22.33
C SER A 48 -21.74 -12.87 23.37
N PHE A 49 -22.15 -13.33 24.54
CA PHE A 49 -22.67 -12.47 25.61
C PHE A 49 -21.70 -11.34 26.00
N TRP A 50 -20.40 -11.66 26.11
CA TRP A 50 -19.39 -10.71 26.58
C TRP A 50 -18.82 -9.81 25.49
N PHE A 51 -18.71 -10.31 24.26
CA PHE A 51 -17.87 -9.73 23.21
C PHE A 51 -18.67 -9.06 22.09
N ASP A 52 -19.86 -9.56 21.78
CA ASP A 52 -20.72 -8.97 20.78
C ASP A 52 -21.50 -7.82 21.40
N ASN A 53 -21.59 -6.70 20.68
CA ASN A 53 -22.42 -5.58 21.08
C ASN A 53 -23.88 -5.83 20.68
N TRP A 54 -24.67 -6.39 21.59
CA TRP A 54 -26.10 -6.63 21.41
C TRP A 54 -26.99 -5.72 22.29
N SER A 55 -26.38 -4.99 23.23
CA SER A 55 -27.08 -4.18 24.25
C SER A 55 -27.11 -2.68 23.94
N ASP A 56 -26.57 -2.26 22.79
CA ASP A 56 -26.27 -0.86 22.42
C ASP A 56 -25.31 -0.12 23.38
N LEU A 57 -24.89 -0.74 24.49
CA LEU A 57 -23.95 -0.20 25.46
C LEU A 57 -22.49 -0.52 25.12
N GLY A 58 -22.26 -1.27 24.04
CA GLY A 58 -20.95 -1.81 23.67
C GLY A 58 -20.70 -3.21 24.27
N PRO A 59 -19.56 -3.84 23.92
CA PRO A 59 -19.18 -5.13 24.46
C PRO A 59 -19.05 -5.11 25.99
N LEU A 60 -19.76 -6.00 26.67
CA LEU A 60 -19.82 -6.02 28.14
C LEU A 60 -18.45 -6.27 28.79
N TYR A 61 -17.54 -6.99 28.11
CA TYR A 61 -16.19 -7.23 28.63
C TYR A 61 -15.37 -5.94 28.88
N LEU A 62 -15.71 -4.83 28.21
CA LEU A 62 -15.05 -3.53 28.44
C LEU A 62 -15.54 -2.86 29.73
N ILE A 63 -16.76 -3.17 30.14
CA ILE A 63 -17.41 -2.57 31.32
C ILE A 63 -17.08 -3.39 32.58
N THR A 64 -16.80 -4.69 32.43
CA THR A 64 -16.49 -5.59 33.55
C THR A 64 -14.99 -5.86 33.71
N SER A 65 -14.47 -5.79 34.94
CA SER A 65 -13.04 -5.92 35.24
C SER A 65 -12.48 -7.35 35.31
N ASN A 66 -13.29 -8.39 35.09
CA ASN A 66 -12.81 -9.79 35.13
C ASN A 66 -13.76 -10.77 34.40
N VAL A 67 -13.46 -11.14 33.16
CA VAL A 67 -14.15 -12.23 32.44
C VAL A 67 -13.31 -13.50 32.54
N ASN A 68 -13.22 -14.08 33.75
CA ASN A 68 -12.43 -15.30 33.96
C ASN A 68 -13.26 -16.55 33.62
N GLY A 69 -12.74 -17.39 32.73
CA GLY A 69 -13.23 -18.75 32.45
C GLY A 69 -14.48 -18.88 31.57
N HIS A 70 -15.31 -17.83 31.46
CA HIS A 70 -16.64 -17.88 30.84
C HIS A 70 -16.75 -17.09 29.53
N THR A 71 -15.73 -17.16 28.68
CA THR A 71 -15.62 -16.34 27.46
C THR A 71 -16.48 -16.83 26.30
N GLN A 72 -16.94 -18.08 26.29
CA GLN A 72 -17.70 -18.68 25.18
C GLN A 72 -19.22 -18.75 25.43
N ILE A 73 -19.75 -17.92 26.33
CA ILE A 73 -21.17 -17.96 26.66
C ILE A 73 -21.99 -17.27 25.57
N LYS A 74 -23.02 -17.97 25.08
CA LYS A 74 -24.03 -17.45 24.15
C LYS A 74 -25.21 -16.87 24.91
N LEU A 75 -25.77 -15.77 24.37
CA LEU A 75 -26.89 -15.07 24.99
C LEU A 75 -28.14 -15.96 25.13
N ASN A 76 -28.45 -16.78 24.13
CA ASN A 76 -29.59 -17.70 24.16
C ASN A 76 -29.48 -18.79 25.23
N SER A 77 -28.26 -19.19 25.58
CA SER A 77 -27.99 -20.23 26.57
C SER A 77 -28.17 -19.68 27.98
N LEU A 78 -27.92 -18.37 28.17
CA LEU A 78 -28.19 -17.68 29.42
C LEU A 78 -29.69 -17.45 29.64
N LEU A 79 -30.42 -17.04 28.61
CA LEU A 79 -31.85 -16.74 28.75
C LEU A 79 -32.72 -18.00 28.89
N LYS A 80 -32.23 -19.18 28.49
CA LYS A 80 -32.93 -20.47 28.64
C LYS A 80 -32.71 -21.13 30.01
N ASN A 81 -31.66 -20.76 30.75
CA ASN A 81 -31.33 -21.36 32.05
C ASN A 81 -31.69 -20.38 33.19
N GLU A 82 -32.28 -20.90 34.28
CA GLU A 82 -32.52 -20.15 35.53
C GLU A 82 -31.20 -19.62 36.15
N PRO A 83 -31.24 -18.58 37.03
CA PRO A 83 -30.33 -17.44 36.97
C PRO A 83 -28.87 -17.82 37.17
N CYS A 84 -28.05 -17.59 36.14
CA CYS A 84 -26.60 -17.66 36.25
C CYS A 84 -26.10 -16.43 37.02
N VAL A 85 -25.79 -16.60 38.31
CA VAL A 85 -25.12 -15.58 39.11
C VAL A 85 -23.64 -15.56 38.72
N PHE A 86 -23.23 -14.56 37.95
CA PHE A 86 -21.80 -14.29 37.74
C PHE A 86 -21.27 -13.51 38.94
N GLN A 87 -20.54 -14.18 39.84
CA GLN A 87 -19.75 -13.50 40.86
C GLN A 87 -18.45 -12.98 40.22
N VAL A 88 -18.46 -11.71 39.80
CA VAL A 88 -17.23 -11.01 39.42
C VAL A 88 -16.52 -10.60 40.72
N VAL A 89 -15.58 -11.43 41.17
CA VAL A 89 -14.74 -11.10 42.34
C VAL A 89 -13.54 -10.25 41.89
N SER A 90 -13.45 -9.03 42.42
CA SER A 90 -12.30 -8.13 42.25
C SER A 90 -11.20 -8.46 43.28
N PRO A 91 -9.90 -8.51 42.91
CA PRO A 91 -8.82 -8.75 43.86
C PRO A 91 -8.33 -7.51 44.65
N LYS A 92 -9.00 -6.35 44.62
CA LYS A 92 -8.52 -5.14 45.33
C LYS A 92 -9.60 -4.45 46.17
N PRO A 93 -9.30 -4.04 47.43
CA PRO A 93 -10.25 -3.44 48.33
C PRO A 93 -10.17 -1.91 48.19
N LEU A 94 -11.11 -1.29 47.48
CA LEU A 94 -11.54 0.10 47.61
C LEU A 94 -12.59 0.33 46.53
N HIS A 95 -13.85 0.41 46.94
CA HIS A 95 -15.07 0.54 46.12
C HIS A 95 -15.59 -0.78 45.51
N HIS A 96 -16.41 -1.48 46.30
CA HIS A 96 -17.18 -2.64 45.89
C HIS A 96 -18.32 -2.24 44.93
N HIS A 97 -18.10 -2.34 43.62
CA HIS A 97 -19.19 -2.53 42.66
C HIS A 97 -19.10 -3.94 42.10
N THR A 98 -19.81 -4.87 42.74
CA THR A 98 -20.05 -6.20 42.20
C THR A 98 -21.07 -6.05 41.08
N PHE A 99 -20.64 -6.12 39.83
CA PHE A 99 -21.58 -6.27 38.71
C PHE A 99 -22.09 -7.71 38.71
N VAL A 100 -23.15 -7.95 39.48
CA VAL A 100 -23.97 -9.15 39.31
C VAL A 100 -24.86 -8.84 38.11
N VAL A 101 -24.59 -9.48 36.96
CA VAL A 101 -25.58 -9.49 35.89
C VAL A 101 -26.67 -10.46 36.32
N ASP A 102 -27.65 -9.95 37.07
CA ASP A 102 -28.87 -10.68 37.33
C ASP A 102 -29.61 -10.87 36.00
N CYS A 103 -30.04 -12.08 35.69
CA CYS A 103 -30.87 -12.36 34.52
C CYS A 103 -32.15 -11.50 34.55
N LYS A 104 -32.62 -11.04 35.72
CA LYS A 104 -33.70 -10.05 35.85
C LYS A 104 -33.36 -8.69 35.25
N VAL A 105 -32.10 -8.24 35.33
CA VAL A 105 -31.64 -7.02 34.69
C VAL A 105 -31.63 -7.21 33.16
N LEU A 106 -31.20 -8.36 32.67
CA LEU A 106 -31.27 -8.69 31.24
C LEU A 106 -32.72 -8.74 30.72
N ILE A 107 -33.65 -9.30 31.51
CA ILE A 107 -35.08 -9.30 31.20
C ILE A 107 -35.64 -7.87 31.23
N SER A 108 -35.18 -7.01 32.16
CA SER A 108 -35.59 -5.60 32.24
C SER A 108 -35.12 -4.75 31.06
N LEU A 109 -34.07 -5.18 30.34
CA LEU A 109 -33.66 -4.58 29.06
C LEU A 109 -34.64 -4.88 27.91
N GLY A 110 -35.67 -5.70 28.15
CA GLY A 110 -36.70 -6.00 27.15
C GLY A 110 -36.20 -6.89 26.02
N ILE A 111 -35.20 -7.75 26.29
CA ILE A 111 -34.63 -8.63 25.27
C ILE A 111 -35.67 -9.68 24.86
N VAL A 112 -36.10 -9.63 23.60
CA VAL A 112 -36.99 -10.63 23.00
C VAL A 112 -36.18 -11.43 21.98
N LEU A 113 -36.03 -12.74 22.23
CA LEU A 113 -35.41 -13.65 21.28
C LEU A 113 -36.47 -14.26 20.37
N ASP A 114 -36.16 -14.36 19.09
CA ASP A 114 -36.98 -15.01 18.06
C ASP A 114 -36.20 -16.19 17.49
N ASN A 115 -36.53 -17.41 17.92
CA ASN A 115 -35.86 -18.63 17.46
C ASN A 115 -36.02 -18.88 15.95
N ASN A 116 -36.96 -18.20 15.27
CA ASN A 116 -37.19 -18.35 13.84
C ASN A 116 -36.37 -17.36 13.00
N LYS A 117 -35.58 -16.47 13.62
CA LYS A 117 -34.74 -15.50 12.93
C LYS A 117 -33.30 -15.65 13.36
N ASP A 118 -32.39 -15.58 12.40
CA ASP A 118 -30.96 -15.52 12.70
C ASP A 118 -30.55 -14.12 13.18
N ASP A 119 -29.54 -14.08 14.05
CA ASP A 119 -28.91 -12.84 14.50
C ASP A 119 -28.19 -12.14 13.34
N LYS A 120 -28.29 -10.81 13.27
CA LYS A 120 -27.73 -10.02 12.16
C LYS A 120 -26.72 -9.00 12.66
N ALA A 121 -25.50 -9.08 12.15
CA ALA A 121 -24.49 -8.04 12.33
C ALA A 121 -24.82 -6.82 11.44
N ILE A 122 -24.90 -5.66 12.07
CA ILE A 122 -25.20 -4.35 11.49
C ILE A 122 -23.95 -3.49 11.59
N TRP A 123 -23.54 -2.92 10.46
CA TRP A 123 -22.45 -1.96 10.43
C TRP A 123 -22.98 -0.55 10.76
N THR A 124 -22.63 -0.02 11.95
CA THR A 124 -23.21 1.21 12.51
C THR A 124 -22.88 2.47 11.71
N GLN A 125 -21.87 2.41 10.84
CA GLN A 125 -21.42 3.56 10.04
C GLN A 125 -22.22 3.73 8.74
N THR A 126 -23.24 2.89 8.52
CA THR A 126 -24.12 2.95 7.34
C THR A 126 -25.57 3.02 7.78
N THR A 127 -26.37 3.86 7.11
CA THR A 127 -27.81 3.97 7.37
C THR A 127 -28.58 2.69 7.01
N THR A 128 -28.05 1.90 6.07
CA THR A 128 -28.61 0.60 5.67
C THR A 128 -28.16 -0.55 6.57
N GLY A 129 -27.16 -0.33 7.42
CA GLY A 129 -26.55 -1.39 8.24
C GLY A 129 -25.65 -2.35 7.47
N LEU A 130 -25.46 -2.16 6.16
CA LEU A 130 -24.69 -3.06 5.31
C LEU A 130 -23.19 -2.79 5.41
N PHE A 131 -22.41 -3.86 5.54
CA PHE A 131 -20.95 -3.76 5.53
C PHE A 131 -20.41 -3.42 4.14
N SER A 132 -19.48 -2.47 4.07
CA SER A 132 -18.71 -2.17 2.87
C SER A 132 -17.23 -2.03 3.22
N ILE A 133 -16.38 -2.77 2.50
CA ILE A 133 -14.92 -2.74 2.66
C ILE A 133 -14.37 -1.31 2.49
N CYS A 134 -14.91 -0.55 1.53
CA CYS A 134 -14.48 0.82 1.27
C CYS A 134 -14.73 1.74 2.47
N LEU A 135 -15.91 1.64 3.10
CA LEU A 135 -16.27 2.45 4.26
C LEU A 135 -15.49 2.00 5.50
N ALA A 136 -15.43 0.68 5.74
CA ALA A 136 -14.65 0.12 6.85
C ALA A 136 -13.19 0.56 6.78
N TRP A 137 -12.56 0.46 5.61
CA TRP A 137 -11.20 0.95 5.37
C TRP A 137 -11.06 2.45 5.66
N SER A 138 -12.04 3.24 5.24
CA SER A 138 -12.01 4.69 5.41
C SER A 138 -12.10 5.14 6.88
N ASN A 139 -12.77 4.34 7.72
CA ASN A 139 -12.98 4.59 9.15
C ASN A 139 -11.81 4.06 10.00
N ILE A 140 -11.31 2.86 9.71
CA ILE A 140 -10.24 2.21 10.49
C ILE A 140 -8.87 2.86 10.22
N ARG A 141 -8.63 3.35 8.99
CA ARG A 141 -7.31 3.89 8.63
C ARG A 141 -7.01 5.20 9.38
N LYS A 142 -5.81 5.30 9.95
CA LYS A 142 -5.25 6.57 10.44
C LYS A 142 -4.95 7.49 9.24
N LYS A 143 -5.85 8.44 8.95
CA LYS A 143 -5.65 9.43 7.88
C LYS A 143 -4.47 10.33 8.25
N LYS A 144 -3.32 10.14 7.58
CA LYS A 144 -2.22 11.12 7.65
C LYS A 144 -2.63 12.38 6.88
N LYS A 145 -2.12 13.55 7.28
CA LYS A 145 -2.31 14.81 6.55
C LYS A 145 -1.98 14.58 5.07
N ASN A 146 -2.94 14.86 4.18
CA ASN A 146 -2.76 14.77 2.73
C ASN A 146 -1.68 15.76 2.33
N GLN A 147 -0.42 15.32 2.32
CA GLN A 147 0.61 16.01 1.59
C GLN A 147 0.39 15.63 0.12
N ASN A 148 0.23 16.63 -0.76
CA ASN A 148 -0.01 16.46 -2.21
C ASN A 148 1.07 15.66 -2.96
N ILE A 149 2.04 15.09 -2.24
CA ILE A 149 3.09 14.18 -2.71
C ILE A 149 2.51 13.10 -3.61
N SER A 150 1.41 12.43 -3.22
CA SER A 150 0.84 11.35 -4.04
C SER A 150 0.44 11.84 -5.43
N ASN A 151 -0.27 12.97 -5.53
CA ASN A 151 -0.71 13.52 -6.81
C ASN A 151 0.44 14.07 -7.66
N ASN A 152 1.53 14.49 -7.03
CA ASN A 152 2.71 14.98 -7.73
C ASN A 152 3.62 13.84 -8.22
N VAL A 153 3.74 12.76 -7.44
CA VAL A 153 4.47 11.55 -7.84
C VAL A 153 3.77 10.85 -9.00
N TRP A 154 2.46 10.68 -8.91
CA TRP A 154 1.65 10.00 -9.94
C TRP A 154 1.19 10.96 -11.04
N SER A 155 2.14 11.65 -11.68
CA SER A 155 1.83 12.50 -12.83
C SER A 155 1.64 11.67 -14.10
N SER A 156 0.53 11.89 -14.81
CA SER A 156 0.27 11.30 -16.13
C SER A 156 1.25 11.75 -17.23
N ASN A 157 2.06 12.77 -16.96
CA ASN A 157 2.97 13.38 -17.92
C ASN A 157 4.34 12.68 -17.98
N ILE A 158 4.59 11.72 -17.07
CA ILE A 158 5.83 10.95 -17.05
C ILE A 158 5.52 9.46 -17.16
N PRO A 159 6.45 8.65 -17.71
CA PRO A 159 6.32 7.20 -17.72
C PRO A 159 6.08 6.63 -16.31
N PHE A 160 5.21 5.63 -16.18
CA PHE A 160 4.90 4.95 -14.92
C PHE A 160 6.17 4.47 -14.19
N LYS A 161 7.17 3.96 -14.92
CA LYS A 161 8.46 3.51 -14.36
C LYS A 161 9.16 4.59 -13.54
N MET A 162 9.10 5.85 -13.99
CA MET A 162 9.71 6.99 -13.29
C MET A 162 8.91 7.35 -12.04
N SER A 163 7.58 7.49 -12.15
CA SER A 163 6.70 7.72 -10.99
C SER A 163 6.84 6.63 -9.92
N PHE A 164 6.86 5.37 -10.34
CA PHE A 164 7.00 4.23 -9.43
C PHE A 164 8.35 4.23 -8.73
N LEU A 165 9.43 4.54 -9.45
CA LEU A 165 10.76 4.69 -8.86
C LEU A 165 10.77 5.83 -7.84
N THR A 166 10.27 7.02 -8.18
CA THR A 166 10.20 8.16 -7.28
C THR A 166 9.38 7.83 -6.02
N TRP A 167 8.25 7.14 -6.17
CA TRP A 167 7.47 6.64 -5.03
C TRP A 167 8.30 5.70 -4.15
N ARG A 168 9.00 4.73 -4.73
CA ARG A 168 9.87 3.81 -3.98
C ARG A 168 11.00 4.56 -3.28
N ALA A 169 11.59 5.58 -3.92
CA ALA A 169 12.65 6.38 -3.35
C ALA A 169 12.16 7.15 -2.11
N ILE A 170 11.02 7.83 -2.20
CA ILE A 170 10.43 8.59 -1.07
C ILE A 170 10.10 7.69 0.13
N ASN A 171 9.69 6.45 -0.13
CA ASN A 171 9.33 5.48 0.91
C ASN A 171 10.53 4.65 1.40
N ASP A 172 11.75 5.01 0.98
CA ASP A 172 12.97 4.28 1.31
C ASP A 172 12.88 2.78 0.94
N LYS A 173 12.26 2.46 -0.20
CA LYS A 173 12.05 1.07 -0.68
C LYS A 173 13.01 0.67 -1.79
N LEU A 174 14.05 1.43 -2.06
CA LEU A 174 15.08 1.09 -3.06
C LEU A 174 16.16 0.19 -2.49
N SER A 175 16.74 -0.67 -3.34
CA SER A 175 17.83 -1.60 -3.01
C SER A 175 19.19 -0.89 -3.05
N THR A 176 19.36 0.06 -2.13
CA THR A 176 20.62 0.75 -1.85
C THR A 176 21.56 -0.16 -1.06
N ASN A 177 22.87 0.05 -1.17
CA ASN A 177 23.85 -0.85 -0.53
C ASN A 177 23.65 -0.95 0.99
N ASP A 178 23.19 0.13 1.64
CA ASP A 178 22.87 0.11 3.08
C ASP A 178 21.76 -0.90 3.43
N LYS A 179 20.74 -1.04 2.58
CA LYS A 179 19.64 -1.99 2.82
C LYS A 179 20.03 -3.41 2.51
N VAL A 180 20.79 -3.61 1.44
CA VAL A 180 21.24 -4.94 1.07
C VAL A 180 22.25 -5.47 2.10
N ALA A 181 23.09 -4.60 2.68
CA ALA A 181 23.96 -4.96 3.80
C ALA A 181 23.18 -5.39 5.06
N ARG A 182 22.03 -4.77 5.35
CA ARG A 182 21.15 -5.20 6.47
C ARG A 182 20.57 -6.61 6.28
N LEU A 183 20.55 -7.12 5.06
CA LEU A 183 20.13 -8.50 4.76
C LEU A 183 21.27 -9.52 4.96
N GLY A 184 22.42 -9.10 5.48
CA GLY A 184 23.58 -9.98 5.72
C GLY A 184 24.44 -10.23 4.49
N ILE A 185 24.19 -9.54 3.38
CA ILE A 185 24.99 -9.66 2.16
C ILE A 185 26.19 -8.72 2.27
N ASN A 186 27.40 -9.27 2.23
CA ASN A 186 28.63 -8.49 2.28
C ASN A 186 28.85 -7.74 0.96
N ILE A 187 28.64 -6.43 0.95
CA ILE A 187 28.82 -5.57 -0.22
C ILE A 187 29.95 -4.59 0.08
N PRO A 188 30.87 -4.34 -0.88
CA PRO A 188 31.88 -3.30 -0.73
C PRO A 188 31.26 -1.98 -0.30
N ARG A 189 31.79 -1.39 0.77
CA ARG A 189 31.40 -0.06 1.22
C ARG A 189 31.89 0.94 0.18
N GLY A 190 30.95 1.51 -0.54
CA GLY A 190 31.23 2.62 -1.43
C GLY A 190 30.09 2.98 -2.37
N CYS A 191 30.13 4.22 -2.84
CA CYS A 191 29.17 4.76 -3.81
C CYS A 191 29.81 4.87 -5.19
N HIS A 192 29.22 4.21 -6.19
CA HIS A 192 29.72 4.24 -7.58
C HIS A 192 29.45 5.59 -8.28
N CYS A 193 28.61 6.44 -7.67
CA CYS A 193 28.25 7.76 -8.19
C CYS A 193 29.08 8.92 -7.61
N CYS A 194 30.06 8.61 -6.76
CA CYS A 194 30.98 9.58 -6.17
C CYS A 194 32.35 9.51 -6.83
N ASP A 195 33.07 10.64 -6.80
CA ASP A 195 34.44 10.69 -7.29
C ASP A 195 35.35 9.75 -6.46
N ASP A 196 36.45 9.28 -7.05
CA ASP A 196 37.29 8.21 -6.49
C ASP A 196 37.75 8.47 -5.04
N VAL A 197 37.93 9.74 -4.66
CA VAL A 197 38.30 10.16 -3.30
C VAL A 197 37.18 9.92 -2.27
N ASN A 198 35.93 10.15 -2.65
CA ASN A 198 34.76 10.02 -1.77
C ASN A 198 34.10 8.64 -1.84
N ARG A 199 34.46 7.83 -2.85
CA ARG A 199 33.85 6.54 -3.17
C ARG A 199 33.96 5.52 -2.04
N ILE A 200 35.08 5.45 -1.31
CA ILE A 200 35.38 4.32 -0.39
C ILE A 200 34.80 4.54 1.02
N ASN A 201 34.65 5.80 1.45
CA ASN A 201 34.30 6.13 2.84
C ASN A 201 32.81 6.46 3.06
N ILE A 202 31.98 6.39 2.02
CA ILE A 202 30.57 6.80 2.09
C ILE A 202 29.63 5.61 1.85
N ILE A 203 28.60 5.52 2.69
CA ILE A 203 27.53 4.54 2.56
C ILE A 203 26.52 5.03 1.52
N GLU A 204 26.27 4.21 0.49
CA GLU A 204 25.22 4.47 -0.50
C GLU A 204 23.84 4.28 0.13
N THR A 205 23.23 5.39 0.58
CA THR A 205 21.83 5.49 1.01
C THR A 205 20.98 6.16 -0.07
N VAL A 206 19.65 6.16 0.08
CA VAL A 206 18.75 6.87 -0.85
C VAL A 206 19.08 8.36 -0.89
N ASP A 207 19.16 9.02 0.26
CA ASP A 207 19.47 10.46 0.31
C ASP A 207 20.88 10.74 -0.22
N HIS A 208 21.84 9.85 0.00
CA HIS A 208 23.16 9.99 -0.62
C HIS A 208 23.06 9.89 -2.14
N LEU A 209 22.42 8.85 -2.66
CA LEU A 209 22.31 8.59 -4.09
C LEU A 209 21.60 9.72 -4.85
N PHE A 210 20.53 10.26 -4.29
CA PHE A 210 19.72 11.27 -4.96
C PHE A 210 20.06 12.71 -4.60
N CYS A 211 20.69 13.00 -3.46
CA CYS A 211 20.92 14.39 -3.02
C CYS A 211 22.38 14.68 -2.64
N GLN A 212 23.04 13.82 -1.87
CA GLN A 212 24.33 14.16 -1.26
C GLN A 212 25.55 13.72 -2.08
N GLY A 213 25.37 12.79 -3.02
CA GLY A 213 26.44 12.29 -3.90
C GLY A 213 26.94 13.36 -4.87
N ASP A 214 28.19 13.25 -5.28
CA ASP A 214 28.87 14.27 -6.09
C ASP A 214 28.19 14.45 -7.46
N HIS A 215 27.84 13.33 -8.12
CA HIS A 215 27.07 13.36 -9.37
C HIS A 215 25.68 13.98 -9.19
N ALA A 216 24.95 13.60 -8.13
CA ALA A 216 23.62 14.14 -7.84
C ALA A 216 23.66 15.65 -7.60
N LYS A 217 24.61 16.14 -6.78
CA LYS A 217 24.83 17.58 -6.54
C LYS A 217 25.09 18.33 -7.84
N ARG A 218 25.91 17.78 -8.74
CA ARG A 218 26.17 18.38 -10.05
C ARG A 218 24.91 18.46 -10.90
N VAL A 219 24.12 17.39 -10.96
CA VAL A 219 22.85 17.37 -11.71
C VAL A 219 21.87 18.41 -11.15
N TRP A 220 21.63 18.42 -9.84
CA TRP A 220 20.73 19.39 -9.21
C TRP A 220 21.23 20.83 -9.35
N ASN A 221 22.54 21.09 -9.30
CA ASN A 221 23.06 22.44 -9.53
C ASN A 221 22.69 23.00 -10.91
N ASN A 222 22.52 22.14 -11.92
CA ASN A 222 22.15 22.58 -13.27
C ASN A 222 20.64 22.84 -13.43
N PHE A 223 19.79 22.14 -12.68
CA PHE A 223 18.34 22.26 -12.82
C PHE A 223 17.67 23.04 -11.69
N ALA A 224 18.02 22.73 -10.43
CA ALA A 224 17.49 23.40 -9.24
C ALA A 224 18.18 24.75 -8.98
N GLY A 225 19.48 24.86 -9.29
CA GLY A 225 20.29 26.07 -9.09
C GLY A 225 19.70 27.32 -9.77
N PRO A 226 19.44 27.30 -11.09
CA PRO A 226 18.83 28.43 -11.80
C PRO A 226 17.43 28.80 -11.30
N LEU A 227 16.71 27.85 -10.68
CA LEU A 227 15.37 28.06 -10.13
C LEU A 227 15.38 28.54 -8.67
N GLY A 228 16.55 28.71 -8.06
CA GLY A 228 16.69 29.08 -6.64
C GLY A 228 16.18 28.01 -5.67
N ILE A 229 16.03 26.77 -6.12
CA ILE A 229 15.51 25.66 -5.30
C ILE A 229 16.65 25.13 -4.42
N SER A 230 16.44 25.09 -3.10
CA SER A 230 17.41 24.47 -2.19
C SER A 230 17.48 22.96 -2.41
N TYR A 231 18.69 22.45 -2.64
CA TYR A 231 18.98 21.03 -2.89
C TYR A 231 20.12 20.45 -2.06
N ARG A 232 20.85 21.28 -1.30
CA ARG A 232 22.01 20.84 -0.51
C ARG A 232 21.58 20.45 0.89
N ASN A 233 22.15 19.36 1.42
CA ASN A 233 21.97 18.89 2.80
C ASN A 233 20.50 18.66 3.22
N ILE A 234 19.64 18.32 2.26
CA ILE A 234 18.23 17.98 2.52
C ILE A 234 17.95 16.54 2.06
N SER A 235 16.93 15.92 2.66
CA SER A 235 16.44 14.61 2.21
C SER A 235 15.78 14.71 0.84
N LEU A 236 15.75 13.59 0.11
CA LEU A 236 15.08 13.51 -1.19
C LEU A 236 13.62 13.96 -1.08
N LYS A 237 12.92 13.54 -0.03
CA LYS A 237 11.52 13.92 0.18
C LYS A 237 11.35 15.44 0.28
N MET A 238 12.22 16.12 1.02
CA MET A 238 12.16 17.58 1.15
C MET A 238 12.50 18.28 -0.15
N LEU A 239 13.51 17.79 -0.88
CA LEU A 239 13.87 18.32 -2.20
C LEU A 239 12.68 18.27 -3.17
N LEU A 240 12.02 17.12 -3.29
CA LEU A 240 10.85 16.96 -4.16
C LEU A 240 9.69 17.89 -3.76
N ILE A 241 9.47 18.08 -2.45
CA ILE A 241 8.46 19.03 -1.96
C ILE A 241 8.81 20.47 -2.37
N ASN A 242 10.08 20.88 -2.28
CA ASN A 242 10.51 22.22 -2.71
C ASN A 242 10.24 22.45 -4.21
N TRP A 243 10.51 21.43 -5.04
CA TRP A 243 10.19 21.47 -6.47
C TRP A 243 8.68 21.60 -6.72
N TRP A 244 7.87 20.77 -6.07
CA TRP A 244 6.42 20.78 -6.29
C TRP A 244 5.70 21.99 -5.69
N ASN A 245 6.31 22.70 -4.75
CA ASN A 245 5.78 23.93 -4.18
C ASN A 245 6.27 25.19 -4.89
N LEU A 246 7.05 25.06 -5.97
CA LEU A 246 7.53 26.20 -6.75
C LEU A 246 6.34 26.99 -7.33
N ARG A 247 6.13 28.21 -6.83
CA ARG A 247 5.05 29.08 -7.30
C ARG A 247 5.45 29.74 -8.61
N THR A 248 4.81 29.37 -9.70
CA THR A 248 5.04 29.96 -11.03
C THR A 248 3.71 30.31 -11.68
N ARG A 249 3.67 31.44 -12.41
CA ARG A 249 2.51 31.83 -13.23
C ARG A 249 2.56 31.25 -14.65
N ASN A 250 3.72 30.77 -15.07
CA ASN A 250 3.93 30.21 -16.40
C ASN A 250 3.54 28.71 -16.39
N PRO A 251 2.59 28.26 -17.25
CA PRO A 251 2.14 26.88 -17.28
C PRO A 251 3.25 25.88 -17.66
N ILE A 252 4.19 26.29 -18.52
CA ILE A 252 5.34 25.46 -18.91
C ILE A 252 6.29 25.29 -17.72
N ALA A 253 6.56 26.37 -16.98
CA ALA A 253 7.40 26.30 -15.79
C ALA A 253 6.76 25.42 -14.70
N ALA A 254 5.44 25.51 -14.51
CA ALA A 254 4.70 24.66 -13.60
C ALA A 254 4.75 23.17 -14.02
N PHE A 255 4.64 22.89 -15.32
CA PHE A 255 4.79 21.53 -15.86
C PHE A 255 6.19 20.96 -15.59
N ILE A 256 7.23 21.74 -15.88
CA ILE A 256 8.64 21.34 -15.64
C ILE A 256 8.85 21.09 -14.14
N ALA A 257 8.43 22.02 -13.28
CA ALA A 257 8.59 21.88 -11.83
C ALA A 257 7.91 20.62 -11.27
N LYS A 258 6.79 20.19 -11.87
CA LYS A 258 6.07 18.98 -11.49
C LYS A 258 6.76 17.69 -11.96
N THR A 259 7.25 17.67 -13.20
CA THR A 259 7.70 16.45 -13.90
C THR A 259 9.20 16.20 -13.78
N LEU A 260 10.02 17.24 -13.93
CA LEU A 260 11.47 17.20 -13.93
C LEU A 260 12.10 16.49 -12.73
N PRO A 261 11.69 16.75 -11.46
CA PRO A 261 12.35 16.09 -10.33
C PRO A 261 12.21 14.56 -10.36
N SER A 262 11.12 14.02 -10.91
CA SER A 262 10.93 12.57 -11.06
C SER A 262 11.79 12.00 -12.19
N ILE A 263 11.98 12.76 -13.28
CA ILE A 263 12.87 12.40 -14.40
C ILE A 263 14.33 12.36 -13.92
N ILE A 264 14.78 13.37 -13.18
CA ILE A 264 16.13 13.41 -12.61
C ILE A 264 16.36 12.22 -11.67
N CYS A 265 15.38 11.88 -10.82
CA CYS A 265 15.49 10.69 -9.97
C CYS A 265 15.65 9.42 -10.83
N TRP A 266 14.90 9.29 -11.92
CA TRP A 266 15.06 8.16 -12.81
C TRP A 266 16.46 8.07 -13.43
N GLU A 267 16.97 9.17 -14.00
CA GLU A 267 18.28 9.16 -14.62
C GLU A 267 19.43 8.97 -13.62
N LEU A 268 19.33 9.53 -12.40
CA LEU A 268 20.30 9.27 -11.33
C LEU A 268 20.32 7.78 -10.94
N TRP A 269 19.16 7.15 -10.83
CA TRP A 269 19.07 5.72 -10.53
C TRP A 269 19.62 4.87 -11.67
N ARG A 270 19.26 5.20 -12.91
CA ARG A 270 19.75 4.51 -14.11
C ARG A 270 21.28 4.59 -14.20
N GLN A 271 21.86 5.78 -14.03
CA GLN A 271 23.31 5.98 -14.03
C GLN A 271 24.01 5.17 -12.94
N ARG A 272 23.43 5.10 -11.73
CA ARG A 272 23.95 4.23 -10.67
C ARG A 272 23.95 2.77 -11.08
N CYS A 273 22.87 2.29 -11.70
CA CYS A 273 22.79 0.91 -12.17
C CYS A 273 23.84 0.61 -13.23
N SER A 274 23.99 1.45 -14.25
CA SER A 274 25.05 1.30 -15.26
C SER A 274 26.44 1.36 -14.63
N SER A 275 26.69 2.28 -13.69
CA SER A 275 27.99 2.36 -13.04
C SER A 275 28.33 1.16 -12.14
N LYS A 276 27.31 0.54 -11.52
CA LYS A 276 27.49 -0.62 -10.64
C LYS A 276 27.60 -1.94 -11.39
N PHE A 277 26.89 -2.10 -12.50
CA PHE A 277 26.74 -3.39 -13.19
C PHE A 277 27.40 -3.43 -14.57
N GLU A 278 27.68 -2.27 -15.17
CA GLU A 278 28.27 -2.14 -16.52
C GLU A 278 29.60 -1.37 -16.48
N ASP A 279 30.11 -1.03 -15.28
CA ASP A 279 31.33 -0.25 -15.03
C ASP A 279 31.41 1.09 -15.79
N GLU A 280 30.26 1.64 -16.20
CA GLU A 280 30.19 2.93 -16.86
C GLU A 280 30.45 4.08 -15.88
N LYS A 281 31.25 5.07 -16.29
CA LYS A 281 31.46 6.28 -15.47
C LYS A 281 30.25 7.23 -15.56
N PRO A 282 29.76 7.77 -14.44
CA PRO A 282 28.64 8.71 -14.45
C PRO A 282 28.99 9.95 -15.27
N SER A 283 28.21 10.20 -16.33
CA SER A 283 28.42 11.34 -17.23
C SER A 283 27.33 12.40 -17.03
N LEU A 284 27.76 13.61 -16.64
CA LEU A 284 26.85 14.75 -16.50
C LEU A 284 26.24 15.15 -17.84
N TYR A 285 27.00 15.08 -18.94
CA TYR A 285 26.50 15.40 -20.28
C TYR A 285 25.38 14.44 -20.69
N ARG A 286 25.61 13.13 -20.55
CA ARG A 286 24.61 12.10 -20.89
C ARG A 286 23.33 12.25 -20.06
N THR A 287 23.48 12.51 -18.76
CA THR A 287 22.35 12.72 -17.84
C THR A 287 21.52 13.93 -18.27
N LYS A 288 22.17 15.09 -18.50
CA LYS A 288 21.49 16.30 -18.98
C LYS A 288 20.76 16.09 -20.30
N THR A 289 21.41 15.45 -21.27
CA THR A 289 20.82 15.23 -22.60
C THR A 289 19.59 14.33 -22.49
N ASN A 290 19.65 13.27 -21.70
CA ASN A 290 18.49 12.39 -21.47
C ASN A 290 17.37 13.09 -20.70
N ASP A 291 17.70 13.87 -19.66
CA ASP A 291 16.72 14.65 -18.90
C ASP A 291 15.98 15.61 -19.83
N ILE A 292 16.72 16.40 -20.62
CA ILE A 292 16.15 17.35 -21.60
C ILE A 292 15.30 16.62 -22.63
N PHE A 293 15.80 15.53 -23.21
CA PHE A 293 15.07 14.77 -24.22
C PHE A 293 13.77 14.20 -23.66
N THR A 294 13.80 13.66 -22.43
CA THR A 294 12.62 13.11 -21.75
C THR A 294 11.59 14.19 -21.43
N ILE A 295 12.03 15.37 -20.99
CA ILE A 295 11.13 16.52 -20.76
C ILE A 295 10.48 16.96 -22.08
N LEU A 296 11.24 17.05 -23.17
CA LEU A 296 10.71 17.44 -24.48
C LEU A 296 9.68 16.42 -24.99
N GLN A 297 9.93 15.13 -24.81
CA GLN A 297 8.96 14.08 -25.11
C GLN A 297 7.70 14.20 -24.22
N ALA A 298 7.88 14.38 -22.91
CA ALA A 298 6.79 14.57 -21.96
C ALA A 298 5.93 15.79 -22.34
N GLN A 299 6.55 16.91 -22.70
CA GLN A 299 5.87 18.12 -23.16
C GLN A 299 5.13 17.89 -24.48
N ALA A 300 5.74 17.19 -25.45
CA ALA A 300 5.08 16.85 -26.70
C ALA A 300 3.86 15.93 -26.47
N THR A 301 3.94 14.98 -25.54
CA THR A 301 2.78 14.14 -25.16
C THR A 301 1.71 14.93 -24.41
N TRP A 302 2.10 15.90 -23.59
CA TRP A 302 1.17 16.80 -22.90
C TRP A 302 0.40 17.69 -23.90
N GLN A 303 1.09 18.25 -24.89
CA GLN A 303 0.46 19.05 -25.95
C GLN A 303 -0.41 18.22 -26.90
N LYS A 304 -0.13 16.92 -27.05
CA LYS A 304 -0.90 15.99 -27.88
C LYS A 304 -2.08 15.32 -27.17
N GLN A 305 -2.34 15.60 -25.89
CA GLN A 305 -3.54 15.06 -25.23
C GLN A 305 -4.78 15.59 -25.95
N PRO A 306 -5.58 14.74 -26.61
CA PRO A 306 -6.83 15.19 -27.21
C PRO A 306 -7.74 15.66 -26.07
N GLN A 307 -8.36 16.83 -26.22
CA GLN A 307 -9.63 17.07 -25.54
C GLN A 307 -10.54 15.91 -25.94
N CYS A 308 -10.88 15.03 -25.00
CA CYS A 308 -11.60 13.79 -25.28
C CYS A 308 -12.94 14.09 -25.96
N TYR A 309 -13.01 13.93 -27.28
CA TYR A 309 -14.26 13.75 -27.99
C TYR A 309 -14.73 12.31 -27.75
N LEU A 310 -15.93 12.19 -27.19
CA LEU A 310 -16.65 10.92 -27.05
C LEU A 310 -17.00 10.38 -28.44
N GLY A 311 -16.19 9.47 -28.96
CA GLY A 311 -16.51 8.67 -30.14
C GLY A 311 -17.46 7.53 -29.78
N SER A 312 -18.56 7.42 -30.50
CA SER A 312 -19.76 6.60 -30.29
C SER A 312 -19.61 5.08 -30.49
N THR A 313 -18.42 4.51 -30.32
CA THR A 313 -18.23 3.05 -30.34
C THR A 313 -17.37 2.66 -29.15
N GLY A 314 -17.90 1.82 -28.26
CA GLY A 314 -17.40 1.47 -26.93
C GLY A 314 -16.03 0.77 -26.85
N VAL A 315 -15.07 1.11 -27.71
CA VAL A 315 -13.67 0.70 -27.63
C VAL A 315 -12.87 1.89 -27.13
N ARG A 316 -12.44 1.82 -25.86
CA ARG A 316 -11.52 2.79 -25.28
C ARG A 316 -10.08 2.30 -25.52
N THR A 317 -9.41 2.85 -26.51
CA THR A 317 -7.95 2.71 -26.66
C THR A 317 -7.26 3.61 -25.65
N GLU A 318 -6.91 3.06 -24.49
CA GLU A 318 -6.05 3.76 -23.53
C GLU A 318 -4.59 3.48 -23.86
N ALA A 319 -3.81 4.54 -24.12
CA ALA A 319 -2.36 4.45 -24.21
C ALA A 319 -1.80 4.18 -22.81
N THR A 320 -1.66 2.91 -22.44
CA THR A 320 -1.04 2.52 -21.17
C THR A 320 0.48 2.65 -21.29
N THR A 321 1.06 3.63 -20.61
CA THR A 321 2.51 3.80 -20.56
C THR A 321 3.12 2.76 -19.61
N TRP A 322 3.76 1.76 -20.22
CA TRP A 322 4.79 0.88 -19.64
C TRP A 322 4.34 0.00 -18.46
N GLU A 323 3.72 -1.15 -18.78
CA GLU A 323 3.73 -2.30 -17.87
C GLU A 323 5.18 -2.80 -17.77
N ALA A 324 5.87 -2.43 -16.68
CA ALA A 324 7.12 -3.08 -16.30
C ALA A 324 6.82 -4.57 -16.13
N ASN A 325 7.51 -5.41 -16.92
CA ASN A 325 7.57 -6.88 -16.85
C ASN A 325 6.95 -7.69 -18.00
N LYS A 326 6.53 -7.12 -19.14
CA LYS A 326 6.10 -7.96 -20.30
C LYS A 326 7.11 -9.07 -20.70
N PRO A 327 8.43 -8.80 -20.77
CA PRO A 327 9.41 -9.87 -21.03
C PRO A 327 9.41 -10.94 -19.93
N VAL A 328 9.30 -10.52 -18.66
CA VAL A 328 9.29 -11.41 -17.49
C VAL A 328 8.00 -12.23 -17.42
N ASP A 329 6.84 -11.64 -17.69
CA ASP A 329 5.55 -12.33 -17.74
C ASP A 329 5.53 -13.37 -18.86
N LYS A 330 6.15 -13.05 -20.00
CA LYS A 330 6.23 -13.97 -21.13
C LYS A 330 7.21 -15.12 -20.88
N LEU A 331 8.33 -14.85 -20.20
CA LEU A 331 9.25 -15.88 -19.71
C LEU A 331 8.58 -16.77 -18.65
N ALA A 332 7.82 -16.18 -17.73
CA ALA A 332 7.04 -16.92 -16.73
C ALA A 332 5.97 -17.82 -17.38
N ALA A 333 5.30 -17.34 -18.42
CA ALA A 333 4.33 -18.12 -19.18
C ALA A 333 4.97 -19.33 -19.91
N LEU A 334 6.21 -19.19 -20.40
CA LEU A 334 6.96 -20.30 -20.99
C LEU A 334 7.41 -21.31 -19.93
N GLY A 335 7.70 -20.85 -18.71
CA GLY A 335 8.12 -21.69 -17.59
C GLY A 335 7.07 -22.75 -17.20
N HIS A 336 5.78 -22.50 -17.41
CA HIS A 336 4.71 -23.46 -17.12
C HIS A 336 4.82 -24.79 -17.90
N GLY A 337 5.57 -24.83 -19.01
CA GLY A 337 5.76 -26.04 -19.82
C GLY A 337 7.11 -26.74 -19.62
N LEU A 338 7.98 -26.25 -18.74
CA LEU A 338 9.34 -26.77 -18.57
C LEU A 338 9.47 -27.55 -17.25
N VAL A 339 10.14 -28.70 -17.30
CA VAL A 339 10.32 -29.63 -16.16
C VAL A 339 11.41 -29.14 -15.17
N GLY A 340 11.99 -27.96 -15.38
CA GLY A 340 13.03 -27.40 -14.52
C GLY A 340 13.29 -25.90 -14.71
N VAL A 341 14.10 -25.32 -13.82
CA VAL A 341 14.48 -23.90 -13.88
C VAL A 341 15.47 -23.70 -15.03
N HIS A 342 15.01 -23.07 -16.10
CA HIS A 342 15.87 -22.69 -17.23
C HIS A 342 16.35 -21.25 -17.05
N VAL A 343 17.66 -21.07 -16.91
CA VAL A 343 18.29 -19.74 -16.84
C VAL A 343 18.82 -19.40 -18.23
N PHE A 344 18.51 -18.19 -18.71
CA PHE A 344 19.09 -17.64 -19.94
C PHE A 344 20.23 -16.70 -19.55
N ASN A 345 21.47 -17.05 -19.92
CA ASN A 345 22.66 -16.31 -19.49
C ASN A 345 23.08 -15.24 -20.50
N SER A 346 22.53 -15.28 -21.71
CA SER A 346 22.80 -14.29 -22.74
C SER A 346 21.54 -13.84 -23.48
N PHE A 347 21.58 -12.62 -24.02
CA PHE A 347 20.48 -12.10 -24.85
C PHE A 347 20.20 -13.00 -26.07
N SER A 348 21.25 -13.63 -26.62
CA SER A 348 21.19 -14.54 -27.76
C SER A 348 20.45 -15.84 -27.48
N GLU A 349 20.35 -16.26 -26.22
CA GLU A 349 19.62 -17.47 -25.81
C GLU A 349 18.11 -17.21 -25.63
N LEU A 350 17.67 -15.95 -25.54
CA LEU A 350 16.27 -15.63 -25.31
C LEU A 350 15.37 -16.05 -26.50
N PRO A 351 14.11 -16.48 -26.24
CA PRO A 351 13.13 -16.73 -27.30
C PRO A 351 12.89 -15.49 -28.17
N ARG A 352 12.69 -15.67 -29.48
CA ARG A 352 12.55 -14.58 -30.46
C ARG A 352 11.48 -13.53 -30.08
N HIS A 353 10.35 -13.99 -29.53
CA HIS A 353 9.27 -13.10 -29.10
C HIS A 353 9.60 -12.31 -27.83
N VAL A 354 10.44 -12.83 -26.93
CA VAL A 354 10.96 -12.09 -25.76
C VAL A 354 12.04 -11.11 -26.19
N LYS A 355 12.94 -11.51 -27.10
CA LYS A 355 13.94 -10.61 -27.70
C LYS A 355 13.30 -9.39 -28.35
N GLY A 356 12.21 -9.58 -29.10
CA GLY A 356 11.44 -8.48 -29.69
C GLY A 356 10.94 -7.48 -28.64
N LEU A 357 10.38 -7.98 -27.54
CA LEU A 357 9.92 -7.12 -26.44
C LEU A 357 11.06 -6.40 -25.72
N VAL A 358 12.20 -7.07 -25.49
CA VAL A 358 13.38 -6.45 -24.89
C VAL A 358 14.02 -5.42 -25.82
N ASN A 359 14.01 -5.65 -27.14
CA ASN A 359 14.47 -4.66 -28.12
C ASN A 359 13.55 -3.45 -28.20
N MET A 360 12.23 -3.66 -28.17
CA MET A 360 11.26 -2.56 -28.10
C MET A 360 11.43 -1.72 -26.83
N ASP A 361 11.72 -2.36 -25.69
CA ASP A 361 12.03 -1.69 -24.41
C ASP A 361 13.36 -0.93 -24.49
N ARG A 362 14.40 -1.52 -25.11
CA ARG A 362 15.70 -0.86 -25.38
C ARG A 362 15.58 0.34 -26.33
N TRP A 363 14.61 0.34 -27.23
CA TRP A 363 14.37 1.39 -28.21
C TRP A 363 13.31 2.41 -27.77
N ASP A 364 12.81 2.32 -26.53
CA ASP A 364 11.77 3.21 -25.98
C ASP A 364 10.51 3.32 -26.86
N PHE A 365 10.12 2.24 -27.57
CA PHE A 365 8.85 2.20 -28.32
C PHE A 365 7.65 1.86 -27.43
N PRO A 366 6.54 2.63 -27.47
CA PRO A 366 5.37 2.35 -26.65
C PRO A 366 4.68 1.05 -27.06
N THR A 367 4.43 0.15 -26.11
CA THR A 367 3.62 -1.04 -26.36
C THR A 367 2.13 -0.72 -26.27
N PHE A 368 1.38 -0.94 -27.35
CA PHE A 368 -0.08 -0.77 -27.37
C PHE A 368 -0.80 -2.02 -26.84
N ARG A 369 -1.86 -1.83 -26.05
CA ARG A 369 -2.79 -2.91 -25.64
C ARG A 369 -4.21 -2.49 -25.98
N SER A 370 -4.93 -3.32 -26.73
CA SER A 370 -6.39 -3.21 -26.85
C SER A 370 -7.02 -3.92 -25.65
N LYS A 371 -7.69 -3.18 -24.76
CA LYS A 371 -8.56 -3.78 -23.73
C LYS A 371 -9.96 -3.92 -24.31
N THR A 372 -10.38 -5.15 -24.60
CA THR A 372 -11.79 -5.48 -24.79
C THR A 372 -12.44 -5.57 -23.41
N PHE A 373 -13.27 -4.61 -23.04
CA PHE A 373 -14.08 -4.71 -21.82
C PHE A 373 -15.16 -5.78 -22.03
N LYS A 374 -15.15 -6.82 -21.19
CA LYS A 374 -16.36 -7.62 -20.97
C LYS A 374 -17.24 -6.88 -19.96
N PRO A 375 -18.56 -6.72 -20.20
CA PRO A 375 -19.45 -6.11 -19.22
C PRO A 375 -19.41 -6.92 -17.92
N ALA A 376 -18.98 -6.29 -16.83
CA ALA A 376 -18.88 -6.91 -15.52
C ALA A 376 -20.21 -6.74 -14.79
N THR A 377 -21.17 -7.62 -15.06
CA THR A 377 -22.31 -7.88 -14.18
C THR A 377 -22.00 -9.14 -13.39
N ILE A 378 -21.20 -8.98 -12.32
CA ILE A 378 -21.12 -10.00 -11.27
C ILE A 378 -21.98 -9.47 -10.13
N VAL A 379 -23.24 -9.90 -10.11
CA VAL A 379 -24.13 -9.75 -8.96
C VAL A 379 -23.76 -10.88 -8.00
N TYR A 380 -23.33 -10.53 -6.79
CA TYR A 380 -23.15 -11.50 -5.72
C TYR A 380 -24.53 -11.79 -5.13
N ASP A 381 -25.08 -12.97 -5.40
CA ASP A 381 -26.34 -13.44 -4.85
C ASP A 381 -26.04 -14.35 -3.64
N PRO A 382 -26.36 -13.93 -2.40
CA PRO A 382 -26.26 -14.80 -1.23
C PRO A 382 -27.63 -15.44 -1.00
N SER A 383 -27.92 -16.50 -1.75
CA SER A 383 -28.94 -17.49 -1.36
C SER A 383 -28.35 -18.55 -0.45
#